data_AF-A0A7Y6PJB1-F1
#
_entry.id   AF-A0A7Y6PJB1-F1
#
_cell.length_a   1.000
_cell.length_b   1.000
_cell.length_c   1.000
_cell.angle_alpha   90.00
_cell.angle_beta   90.00
_cell.angle_gamma   90.00
#
_symmetry.space_group_name_H-M   'P 1'
#
loop_
_entity.id
_entity.type
_entity.pdbx_description
1 polymer ?
#
loop_
_entity_poly.entity_id
_entity_poly.type
_entity_poly.pdbx_seq_one_letter_code
_entity_poly.pdbx_strand_id
1 'polypeptide(L)'
;MRTTILFALAIAACTRGDAPPPPPQPVPPTVDESPGPVGSKDLAGLAGIAAQLHDESHQRPAVKVKVEALFDALAANGITLTTTRQVLAATAAADYCALGVTAESVAVAVCEYKTLDAARAGKKLLETRYAKLVPDAVRALNGTTLLTVANGTSHREVRDRVLDTFATL
;
A
#
# COMPACT_ATOMS: atom_id res chain seq x y z
N MET A 1 -17.33 55.00 -32.85
CA MET A 1 -18.26 54.13 -33.60
C MET A 1 -18.55 52.91 -32.73
N ARG A 2 -19.83 52.71 -32.41
CA ARG A 2 -20.36 51.59 -31.61
C ARG A 2 -20.72 50.45 -32.56
N THR A 3 -20.24 49.24 -32.30
CA THR A 3 -20.77 48.03 -32.95
C THR A 3 -20.99 46.96 -31.90
N THR A 4 -22.24 46.82 -31.51
CA THR A 4 -22.78 45.79 -30.62
C THR A 4 -23.02 44.53 -31.46
N ILE A 5 -22.46 43.38 -31.10
CA ILE A 5 -22.81 42.09 -31.71
C ILE A 5 -23.51 41.23 -30.66
N LEU A 6 -24.80 40.99 -30.90
CA LEU A 6 -25.64 40.00 -30.23
C LEU A 6 -25.09 38.60 -30.52
N PHE A 7 -24.79 37.84 -29.46
CA PHE A 7 -24.60 36.39 -29.58
C PHE A 7 -25.87 35.69 -29.11
N ALA A 8 -26.53 35.04 -30.05
CA ALA A 8 -27.79 34.34 -29.87
C ALA A 8 -27.60 33.05 -29.05
N LEU A 9 -28.40 32.94 -27.99
CA LEU A 9 -28.62 31.72 -27.22
C LEU A 9 -29.29 30.66 -28.12
N ALA A 10 -28.58 29.58 -28.45
CA ALA A 10 -29.17 28.36 -28.98
C ALA A 10 -29.30 27.33 -27.86
N ILE A 11 -30.52 27.16 -27.36
CA ILE A 11 -30.88 26.21 -26.31
C ILE A 11 -31.01 24.84 -26.96
N ALA A 12 -29.95 24.02 -26.90
CA ALA A 12 -30.01 22.62 -27.30
C ALA A 12 -30.80 21.82 -26.26
N ALA A 13 -32.07 21.56 -26.57
CA ALA A 13 -32.94 20.68 -25.81
C ALA A 13 -32.45 19.22 -25.94
N CYS A 14 -31.76 18.72 -24.92
CA CYS A 14 -31.51 17.28 -24.77
C CYS A 14 -32.75 16.64 -24.13
N THR A 15 -33.46 15.85 -24.93
CA THR A 15 -34.50 14.93 -24.47
C THR A 15 -33.87 13.89 -23.52
N ARG A 16 -34.22 13.97 -22.23
CA ARG A 16 -33.95 12.91 -21.26
C ARG A 16 -34.81 11.70 -21.64
N GLY A 17 -34.20 10.70 -22.25
CA GLY A 17 -34.78 9.36 -22.31
C GLY A 17 -34.73 8.75 -20.91
N ASP A 18 -35.88 8.32 -20.41
CA ASP A 18 -35.99 7.47 -19.23
C ASP A 18 -35.25 6.17 -19.51
N ALA A 19 -34.03 6.06 -18.97
CA ALA A 19 -33.32 4.79 -18.92
C ALA A 19 -33.95 3.93 -17.82
N PRO A 20 -34.29 2.66 -18.08
CA PRO A 20 -34.79 1.77 -17.04
C PRO A 20 -33.76 1.65 -15.92
N PRO A 21 -34.21 1.56 -14.65
CA PRO A 21 -33.30 1.48 -13.52
C PRO A 21 -32.37 0.27 -13.68
N PRO A 22 -31.06 0.44 -13.42
CA PRO A 22 -30.12 -0.66 -13.48
C PRO A 22 -30.54 -1.79 -12.53
N PRO A 23 -30.31 -3.06 -12.91
CA PRO A 23 -30.65 -4.18 -12.05
C PRO A 23 -29.96 -4.03 -10.68
N PRO A 24 -30.60 -4.48 -9.58
CA PRO A 24 -30.00 -4.44 -8.25
C PRO A 24 -28.64 -5.12 -8.30
N GLN A 25 -27.58 -4.40 -7.91
CA GLN A 25 -26.27 -5.02 -7.78
C GLN A 25 -26.33 -6.07 -6.67
N PRO A 26 -25.72 -7.25 -6.85
CA PRO A 26 -25.58 -8.23 -5.79
C PRO A 26 -24.90 -7.57 -4.59
N VAL A 27 -25.59 -7.55 -3.45
CA VAL A 27 -25.02 -7.06 -2.19
C VAL A 27 -23.85 -7.98 -1.85
N PRO A 28 -22.61 -7.45 -1.66
CA PRO A 28 -21.49 -8.26 -1.22
C PRO A 28 -21.86 -8.99 0.08
N PRO A 29 -21.49 -10.26 0.24
CA PRO A 29 -21.73 -10.97 1.50
C PRO A 29 -21.11 -10.15 2.63
N THR A 30 -21.91 -9.86 3.65
CA THR A 30 -21.45 -9.23 4.87
C THR A 30 -20.47 -10.20 5.53
N VAL A 31 -19.18 -9.92 5.42
CA VAL A 31 -18.16 -10.69 6.13
C VAL A 31 -18.39 -10.39 7.61
N ASP A 32 -18.68 -11.42 8.40
CA ASP A 32 -18.85 -11.28 9.84
C ASP A 32 -17.50 -10.84 10.42
N GLU A 33 -17.37 -9.54 10.73
CA GLU A 33 -16.15 -8.92 11.29
C GLU A 33 -15.97 -9.25 12.78
N SER A 34 -16.62 -10.30 13.29
CA SER A 34 -16.44 -10.73 14.66
C SER A 34 -14.97 -11.12 14.87
N PRO A 35 -14.22 -10.42 15.75
CA PRO A 35 -12.84 -10.77 16.02
C PRO A 35 -12.78 -12.22 16.50
N GLY A 36 -11.96 -13.04 15.85
CA GLY A 36 -11.73 -14.40 16.29
C GLY A 36 -11.25 -14.40 17.76
N PRO A 37 -11.54 -15.47 18.52
CA PRO A 37 -11.11 -15.56 19.91
C PRO A 37 -9.58 -15.42 19.99
N VAL A 38 -9.12 -14.53 20.86
CA VAL A 38 -7.69 -14.34 21.14
C VAL A 38 -7.10 -15.69 21.58
N GLY A 39 -6.02 -16.11 20.93
CA GLY A 39 -5.38 -17.40 21.22
C GLY A 39 -6.07 -18.61 20.59
N SER A 40 -6.79 -18.43 19.47
CA SER A 40 -7.31 -19.56 18.69
C SER A 40 -6.21 -20.59 18.40
N LYS A 41 -6.52 -21.85 18.69
CA LYS A 41 -5.67 -23.01 18.35
C LYS A 41 -5.99 -23.59 16.97
N ASP A 42 -6.99 -23.03 16.30
CA ASP A 42 -7.31 -23.40 14.93
C ASP A 42 -6.30 -22.75 13.98
N LEU A 43 -5.37 -23.57 13.51
CA LEU A 43 -4.32 -23.16 12.58
C LEU A 43 -4.72 -23.39 11.12
N ALA A 44 -5.94 -23.84 10.84
CA ALA A 44 -6.37 -24.13 9.47
C ALA A 44 -6.24 -22.91 8.55
N GLY A 45 -6.52 -21.70 9.07
CA GLY A 45 -6.34 -20.44 8.33
C GLY A 45 -4.89 -20.05 8.05
N LEU A 46 -3.92 -20.72 8.68
CA LEU A 46 -2.48 -20.54 8.40
C LEU A 46 -1.96 -21.58 7.40
N ALA A 47 -2.75 -22.62 7.10
CA ALA A 47 -2.38 -23.60 6.09
C ALA A 47 -2.19 -22.91 4.74
N GLY A 48 -1.05 -23.16 4.10
CA GLY A 48 -0.72 -22.58 2.79
C GLY A 48 0.02 -21.24 2.82
N ILE A 49 0.15 -20.55 3.97
CA ILE A 49 0.90 -19.28 4.04
C ILE A 49 2.34 -19.45 3.56
N ALA A 50 3.00 -20.54 3.96
CA ALA A 50 4.38 -20.82 3.53
C ALA A 50 4.49 -21.02 2.01
N ALA A 51 3.53 -21.71 1.39
CA ALA A 51 3.47 -21.89 -0.05
C ALA A 51 3.21 -20.55 -0.76
N GLN A 52 2.31 -19.72 -0.23
CA GLN A 52 2.05 -18.40 -0.80
C GLN A 52 3.27 -17.48 -0.71
N LEU A 53 3.97 -17.45 0.42
CA LEU A 53 5.22 -16.68 0.55
C LEU A 53 6.26 -17.16 -0.47
N HIS A 54 6.39 -18.47 -0.64
CA HIS A 54 7.28 -19.05 -1.65
C HIS A 54 6.90 -18.59 -3.07
N ASP A 55 5.61 -18.69 -3.44
CA ASP A 55 5.10 -18.27 -4.74
C ASP A 55 5.32 -16.77 -5.00
N GLU A 56 5.02 -15.91 -4.02
CA GLU A 56 5.26 -14.45 -4.08
C GLU A 56 6.75 -14.14 -4.32
N SER A 57 7.65 -14.88 -3.66
CA SER A 57 9.11 -14.72 -3.85
C SER A 57 9.56 -15.12 -5.26
N HIS A 58 9.00 -16.20 -5.81
CA HIS A 58 9.31 -16.68 -7.16
C HIS A 58 8.72 -15.80 -8.27
N GLN A 59 7.58 -15.15 -8.03
CA GLN A 59 6.89 -14.29 -9.00
C GLN A 59 7.25 -12.80 -8.85
N ARG A 60 8.28 -12.52 -8.05
CA ARG A 60 8.68 -11.17 -7.68
C ARG A 60 8.98 -10.30 -8.91
N PRO A 61 8.38 -9.10 -9.02
CA PRO A 61 8.55 -8.24 -10.19
C PRO A 61 9.96 -7.69 -10.29
N ALA A 62 10.44 -7.42 -11.50
CA ALA A 62 11.69 -6.68 -11.70
C ALA A 62 11.45 -5.18 -11.46
N VAL A 63 11.71 -4.71 -10.24
CA VAL A 63 11.57 -3.30 -9.85
C VAL A 63 12.93 -2.59 -9.78
N LYS A 64 12.93 -1.27 -9.96
CA LYS A 64 14.15 -0.43 -9.85
C LYS A 64 14.75 -0.49 -8.44
N VAL A 65 13.91 -0.24 -7.42
CA VAL A 65 14.33 -0.23 -6.02
C VAL A 65 13.90 -1.52 -5.36
N LYS A 66 14.84 -2.45 -5.24
CA LYS A 66 14.64 -3.74 -4.56
C LYS A 66 14.64 -3.55 -3.04
N VAL A 67 13.86 -4.38 -2.34
CA VAL A 67 13.84 -4.48 -0.88
C VAL A 67 15.24 -4.62 -0.30
N GLU A 68 16.06 -5.55 -0.82
CA GLU A 68 17.41 -5.80 -0.32
C GLU A 68 18.31 -4.59 -0.54
N ALA A 69 18.18 -3.92 -1.68
CA ALA A 69 18.94 -2.70 -1.96
C ALA A 69 18.62 -1.58 -0.95
N LEU A 70 17.36 -1.43 -0.55
CA LEU A 70 17.00 -0.51 0.53
C LEU A 70 17.58 -0.98 1.87
N PHE A 71 17.46 -2.26 2.23
CA PHE A 71 17.98 -2.75 3.52
C PHE A 71 19.50 -2.63 3.62
N ASP A 72 20.22 -2.91 2.53
CA ASP A 72 21.67 -2.70 2.44
C ASP A 72 22.01 -1.20 2.54
N ALA A 73 21.26 -0.33 1.87
CA ALA A 73 21.45 1.11 1.97
C ALA A 73 21.17 1.65 3.39
N LEU A 74 20.18 1.11 4.10
CA LEU A 74 19.93 1.46 5.50
C LEU A 74 21.13 1.05 6.38
N ALA A 75 21.64 -0.18 6.20
CA ALA A 75 22.82 -0.65 6.93
C ALA A 75 24.06 0.21 6.64
N ALA A 76 24.30 0.55 5.38
CA ALA A 76 25.40 1.43 4.96
C ALA A 76 25.29 2.85 5.56
N ASN A 77 24.06 3.31 5.80
CA ASN A 77 23.78 4.57 6.48
C ASN A 77 23.68 4.41 8.01
N GLY A 78 24.13 3.31 8.59
CA GLY A 78 24.17 3.11 10.04
C GLY A 78 22.82 2.81 10.71
N ILE A 79 21.81 2.38 9.94
CA ILE A 79 20.52 1.91 10.45
C ILE A 79 20.51 0.38 10.36
N THR A 80 20.68 -0.28 11.51
CA THR A 80 20.70 -1.74 11.56
C THR A 80 19.29 -2.29 11.72
N LEU A 81 18.91 -3.22 10.85
CA LEU A 81 17.69 -4.02 11.00
C LEU A 81 18.02 -5.27 11.80
N THR A 82 17.43 -5.41 12.99
CA THR A 82 17.66 -6.53 13.92
C THR A 82 16.98 -7.81 13.46
N THR A 83 15.90 -7.68 12.69
CA THR A 83 15.21 -8.79 12.03
C THR A 83 14.78 -8.37 10.65
N THR A 84 14.96 -9.26 9.67
CA THR A 84 14.39 -9.12 8.33
C THR A 84 13.65 -10.40 7.97
N ARG A 85 12.46 -10.29 7.38
CA ARG A 85 11.69 -11.45 6.87
C ARG A 85 10.73 -11.04 5.78
N GLN A 86 10.41 -11.97 4.91
CA GLN A 86 9.28 -11.83 4.00
C GLN A 86 7.96 -11.79 4.80
N VAL A 87 7.00 -11.01 4.30
CA VAL A 87 5.62 -10.97 4.80
C VAL A 87 4.66 -11.08 3.61
N LEU A 88 3.41 -11.50 3.86
CA LEU A 88 2.42 -11.70 2.79
C LEU A 88 2.12 -10.40 2.04
N ALA A 89 2.46 -10.37 0.76
CA ALA A 89 2.29 -9.22 -0.11
C ALA A 89 0.82 -8.92 -0.43
N ALA A 90 -0.02 -9.97 -0.44
CA ALA A 90 -1.46 -9.85 -0.63
C ALA A 90 -2.12 -8.86 0.35
N THR A 91 -1.56 -8.68 1.55
CA THR A 91 -2.09 -7.74 2.55
C THR A 91 -1.99 -6.27 2.12
N ALA A 92 -1.03 -5.96 1.24
CA ALA A 92 -0.77 -4.64 0.68
C ALA A 92 -1.16 -4.53 -0.81
N ALA A 93 -1.84 -5.54 -1.36
CA ALA A 93 -2.07 -5.71 -2.79
C ALA A 93 -0.78 -5.60 -3.64
N ALA A 94 0.34 -6.08 -3.08
CA ALA A 94 1.65 -6.09 -3.71
C ALA A 94 1.99 -7.47 -4.27
N ASP A 95 3.08 -7.56 -5.04
CA ASP A 95 3.59 -8.84 -5.57
C ASP A 95 4.66 -9.46 -4.64
N TYR A 96 5.39 -8.65 -3.87
CA TYR A 96 6.34 -9.09 -2.86
C TYR A 96 6.44 -8.06 -1.74
N CYS A 97 6.56 -8.49 -0.48
CA CYS A 97 6.83 -7.59 0.64
C CYS A 97 7.83 -8.21 1.61
N ALA A 98 8.64 -7.35 2.23
CA ALA A 98 9.45 -7.72 3.38
C ALA A 98 9.33 -6.68 4.50
N LEU A 99 9.64 -7.13 5.71
CA LEU A 99 9.64 -6.34 6.92
C LEU A 99 11.01 -6.39 7.57
N GLY A 100 11.55 -5.21 7.88
CA GLY A 100 12.68 -4.98 8.77
C GLY A 100 12.23 -4.31 10.07
N VAL A 101 12.96 -4.52 11.16
CA VAL A 101 12.75 -3.79 12.43
C VAL A 101 14.08 -3.25 12.93
N THR A 102 14.16 -1.96 13.27
CA THR A 102 15.39 -1.35 13.81
C THR A 102 15.61 -1.71 15.29
N ALA A 103 16.77 -1.37 15.86
CA ALA A 103 17.02 -1.54 17.29
C ALA A 103 16.07 -0.69 18.16
N GLU A 104 15.61 0.44 17.63
CA GLU A 104 14.64 1.36 18.25
C GLU A 104 13.19 0.93 18.02
N SER A 105 12.94 -0.30 17.56
CA SER A 105 11.60 -0.83 17.30
C SER A 105 10.79 -0.08 16.22
N VAL A 106 11.49 0.62 15.31
CA VAL A 106 10.87 1.21 14.11
C VAL A 106 10.69 0.10 13.08
N ALA A 107 9.45 -0.11 12.63
CA ALA A 107 9.13 -1.11 11.62
C ALA A 107 9.24 -0.52 10.21
N VAL A 108 9.98 -1.20 9.33
CA VAL A 108 10.25 -0.79 7.95
C VAL A 108 9.72 -1.88 7.02
N ALA A 109 8.52 -1.66 6.47
CA ALA A 109 7.92 -2.55 5.48
C ALA A 109 8.16 -2.01 4.06
N VAL A 110 8.59 -2.89 3.15
CA VAL A 110 8.89 -2.53 1.77
C VAL A 110 8.13 -3.50 0.87
N CYS A 111 7.32 -2.96 -0.03
CA CYS A 111 6.47 -3.73 -0.93
C CYS A 111 6.77 -3.37 -2.39
N GLU A 112 6.88 -4.39 -3.23
CA GLU A 112 7.19 -4.27 -4.66
C GLU A 112 5.95 -4.58 -5.49
N TYR A 113 5.72 -3.75 -6.49
CA TYR A 113 4.58 -3.84 -7.40
C TYR A 113 5.07 -3.93 -8.84
N LYS A 114 4.31 -4.61 -9.69
CA LYS A 114 4.53 -4.64 -11.15
C LYS A 114 4.40 -3.27 -11.81
N THR A 115 3.52 -2.38 -11.31
CA THR A 115 3.26 -1.08 -11.91
C THR A 115 3.14 0.03 -10.86
N LEU A 116 3.36 1.27 -11.29
CA LEU A 116 3.23 2.45 -10.42
C LEU A 116 1.78 2.64 -9.94
N ASP A 117 0.81 2.38 -10.81
CA ASP A 117 -0.61 2.51 -10.44
C ASP A 117 -1.02 1.46 -9.40
N ALA A 118 -0.50 0.23 -9.50
CA ALA A 118 -0.68 -0.78 -8.47
C ALA A 118 -0.05 -0.33 -7.14
N ALA A 119 1.16 0.25 -7.16
CA ALA A 119 1.81 0.78 -5.96
C ALA A 119 1.01 1.93 -5.30
N ARG A 120 0.45 2.84 -6.10
CA ARG A 120 -0.45 3.91 -5.63
C ARG A 120 -1.74 3.35 -5.02
N ALA A 121 -2.34 2.36 -5.67
CA ALA A 121 -3.53 1.69 -5.16
C ALA A 121 -3.24 0.97 -3.83
N GLY A 122 -2.11 0.25 -3.75
CA GLY A 122 -1.63 -0.40 -2.53
C GLY A 122 -1.39 0.58 -1.39
N LYS A 123 -0.74 1.73 -1.67
CA LYS A 123 -0.57 2.80 -0.67
C LYS A 123 -1.91 3.29 -0.12
N LYS A 124 -2.87 3.61 -0.99
CA LYS A 124 -4.21 4.06 -0.59
C LYS A 124 -4.96 3.00 0.22
N LEU A 125 -4.84 1.73 -0.17
CA LEU A 125 -5.40 0.60 0.57
C LEU A 125 -4.83 0.55 1.98
N LEU A 126 -3.50 0.61 2.13
CA LEU A 126 -2.86 0.54 3.44
C LEU A 126 -3.22 1.74 4.33
N GLU A 127 -3.27 2.94 3.75
CA GLU A 127 -3.70 4.15 4.45
C GLU A 127 -5.12 4.03 4.98
N THR A 128 -6.04 3.46 4.20
CA THR A 128 -7.44 3.34 4.58
C THR A 128 -7.64 2.21 5.58
N ARG A 129 -7.15 1.01 5.26
CA ARG A 129 -7.39 -0.23 6.03
C ARG A 129 -6.72 -0.21 7.39
N TYR A 130 -5.50 0.35 7.47
CA TYR A 130 -4.71 0.31 8.69
C TYR A 130 -4.63 1.66 9.43
N ALA A 131 -5.40 2.67 9.02
CA ALA A 131 -5.40 4.01 9.62
C ALA A 131 -5.55 3.97 11.16
N LYS A 132 -6.41 3.09 11.66
CA LYS A 132 -6.69 2.97 13.10
C LYS A 132 -5.66 2.12 13.85
N LEU A 133 -5.05 1.15 13.16
CA LEU A 133 -4.11 0.20 13.77
C LEU A 133 -2.70 0.77 13.86
N VAL A 134 -2.30 1.56 12.86
CA VAL A 134 -0.98 2.15 12.76
C VAL A 134 -1.12 3.62 12.33
N PRO A 135 -1.69 4.47 13.20
CA PRO A 135 -2.07 5.84 12.85
C PRO A 135 -0.88 6.73 12.53
N ASP A 136 0.33 6.36 12.94
CA ASP A 136 1.55 7.10 12.68
C ASP A 136 2.39 6.56 11.52
N ALA A 137 1.88 5.58 10.78
CA ALA A 137 2.59 5.01 9.65
C ALA A 137 2.80 6.06 8.54
N VAL A 138 4.05 6.33 8.19
CA VAL A 138 4.44 7.17 7.05
C VAL A 138 4.72 6.28 5.85
N ARG A 139 4.19 6.66 4.69
CA ARG A 139 4.27 5.86 3.47
C ARG A 139 4.82 6.68 2.30
N ALA A 140 5.83 6.17 1.62
CA ALA A 140 6.51 6.83 0.52
C ALA A 140 6.64 5.88 -0.69
N LEU A 141 6.51 6.43 -1.91
CA LEU A 141 6.68 5.68 -3.15
C LEU A 141 8.00 6.09 -3.82
N ASN A 142 8.70 5.11 -4.39
CA ASN A 142 9.80 5.32 -5.32
C ASN A 142 9.63 4.37 -6.51
N GLY A 143 9.15 4.91 -7.63
CA GLY A 143 8.72 4.10 -8.77
C GLY A 143 7.61 3.11 -8.36
N THR A 144 7.84 1.82 -8.59
CA THR A 144 6.89 0.75 -8.27
C THR A 144 7.13 0.09 -6.91
N THR A 145 7.91 0.74 -6.04
CA THR A 145 8.20 0.26 -4.68
C THR A 145 7.55 1.20 -3.66
N LEU A 146 6.88 0.62 -2.66
CA LEU A 146 6.25 1.33 -1.54
C LEU A 146 7.02 1.03 -0.26
N LEU A 147 7.49 2.09 0.40
CA LEU A 147 8.00 2.05 1.76
C LEU A 147 6.88 2.43 2.74
N THR A 148 6.76 1.67 3.83
CA THR A 148 5.96 2.00 5.01
C THR A 148 6.87 1.99 6.24
N VAL A 149 6.91 3.11 6.96
CA VAL A 149 7.61 3.22 8.25
C VAL A 149 6.56 3.39 9.35
N ALA A 150 6.55 2.49 10.32
CA ALA A 150 5.62 2.46 11.45
C ALA A 150 6.36 2.55 12.80
N ASN A 151 5.65 3.02 13.84
CA ASN A 151 6.22 3.30 15.16
C ASN A 151 7.36 4.35 15.12
N GLY A 152 7.35 5.22 14.12
CA GLY A 152 8.39 6.23 13.91
C GLY A 152 8.18 7.50 14.75
N THR A 153 7.03 7.67 15.39
CA THR A 153 6.70 8.93 16.11
C THR A 153 7.64 9.22 17.26
N SER A 154 8.02 8.22 18.05
CA SER A 154 9.00 8.36 19.13
C SER A 154 10.45 8.40 18.63
N HIS A 155 10.69 8.04 17.36
CA HIS A 155 12.02 7.92 16.74
C HIS A 155 12.06 8.66 15.40
N ARG A 156 11.63 9.93 15.39
CA ARG A 156 11.49 10.73 14.15
C ARG A 156 12.78 10.80 13.34
N GLU A 157 13.93 10.94 13.99
CA GLU A 157 15.23 10.97 13.31
C GLU A 157 15.49 9.67 12.53
N VAL A 158 15.24 8.50 13.14
CA VAL A 158 15.40 7.21 12.46
C VAL A 158 14.42 7.09 11.30
N ARG A 159 13.14 7.45 11.52
CA ARG A 159 12.12 7.44 10.47
C ARG A 159 12.53 8.33 9.29
N ASP A 160 12.98 9.54 9.56
CA ASP A 160 13.32 10.53 8.52
C ASP A 160 14.55 10.05 7.73
N ARG A 161 15.57 9.51 8.40
CA ARG A 161 16.73 8.90 7.71
C ARG A 161 16.36 7.68 6.86
N VAL A 162 15.39 6.86 7.30
CA VAL A 162 14.87 5.75 6.47
C VAL A 162 14.20 6.29 5.20
N LEU A 163 13.36 7.32 5.33
CA LEU A 163 12.67 7.96 4.21
C LEU A 163 13.66 8.62 3.24
N ASP A 164 14.65 9.33 3.76
CA ASP A 164 15.68 9.99 2.97
C ASP A 164 16.53 8.96 2.22
N THR A 165 16.97 7.88 2.89
CA THR A 165 17.71 6.79 2.25
C THR A 165 16.91 6.22 1.09
N PHE A 166 15.62 5.92 1.30
CA PHE A 166 14.75 5.37 0.26
C PHE A 166 14.51 6.31 -0.92
N ALA A 167 14.44 7.62 -0.69
CA ALA A 167 14.25 8.62 -1.74
C ALA A 167 15.45 8.74 -2.69
N THR A 168 16.65 8.33 -2.26
CA THR A 168 17.88 8.42 -3.06
C THR A 168 18.14 7.23 -4.00
N LEU A 169 17.37 6.15 -3.86
CA LEU A 169 17.51 4.92 -4.67
C LEU A 169 16.79 5.03 -6.03
#